data_AF-A0A2E6SS61-F1
#
_entry.id   AF-A0A2E6SS61-F1
#
_cell.length_a   1.000
_cell.length_b   1.000
_cell.length_c   1.000
_cell.angle_alpha   90.00
_cell.angle_beta   90.00
_cell.angle_gamma   90.00
#
_symmetry.space_group_name_H-M   'P 1'
#
loop_
_entity.id
_entity.type
_entity.pdbx_description
1 polymer ?
#
loop_
_entity_poly.entity_id
_entity_poly.type
_entity_poly.pdbx_seq_one_letter_code
_entity_poly.pdbx_strand_id
1 'polypeptide(L)'
;METTIPTKAEAILLERARVCALEVRAYPRLDMFKACQLISLEIELLSSEMLEIFIRSLPQAFGRQITIHLPGTARLSWDEKWLLSIVNAVSRSDYDSVHFLIQSVVRQKHRREFLTIACELWKISA
;
A
#
# COMPACT_ATOMS: atom_id res chain seq x y z
N MET A 1 16.90 -9.56 15.03
CA MET A 1 15.50 -9.35 14.60
C MET A 1 15.15 -7.91 14.93
N GLU A 2 15.55 -6.96 14.08
CA GLU A 2 15.34 -5.54 14.34
C GLU A 2 13.84 -5.23 14.36
N THR A 3 13.37 -4.78 15.51
CA THR A 3 12.09 -4.11 15.65
C THR A 3 12.29 -2.67 15.18
N THR A 4 12.23 -2.44 13.88
CA THR A 4 12.19 -1.08 13.33
C THR A 4 10.97 -0.38 13.91
N ILE A 5 11.21 0.60 14.78
CA ILE A 5 10.17 1.45 15.35
C ILE A 5 9.74 2.42 14.25
N PRO A 6 8.45 2.51 13.89
CA PRO A 6 7.99 3.46 12.89
C PRO A 6 8.31 4.89 13.32
N THR A 7 8.76 5.71 12.37
CA THR A 7 8.77 7.16 12.55
C THR A 7 7.36 7.69 12.80
N LYS A 8 7.24 8.93 13.29
CA LYS A 8 5.93 9.54 13.55
C LYS A 8 5.04 9.57 12.29
N ALA A 9 5.61 9.87 11.12
CA ALA A 9 4.88 9.89 9.86
C ALA A 9 4.40 8.48 9.46
N GLU A 10 5.28 7.48 9.58
CA GLU A 10 4.93 6.08 9.33
C GLU A 10 3.86 5.56 10.30
N ALA A 11 3.88 5.98 11.56
CA ALA A 11 2.84 5.64 12.53
C ALA A 11 1.47 6.23 12.15
N ILE A 12 1.43 7.48 11.69
CA ILE A 12 0.19 8.13 11.21
C ILE A 12 -0.34 7.41 9.96
N LEU A 13 0.53 7.12 8.99
CA LEU A 13 0.17 6.37 7.79
C LEU A 13 -0.34 4.97 8.14
N LEU A 14 0.32 4.27 9.06
CA LEU A 14 -0.08 2.94 9.51
C LEU A 14 -1.49 2.96 10.10
N GLU A 15 -1.78 3.90 11.01
CA GLU A 15 -3.11 3.98 11.61
C GLU A 15 -4.18 4.35 10.57
N ARG A 16 -3.88 5.24 9.62
CA ARG A 16 -4.76 5.52 8.47
C ARG A 16 -5.01 4.25 7.64
N ALA A 17 -3.97 3.47 7.36
CA ALA A 17 -4.09 2.22 6.61
C ALA A 17 -4.91 1.16 7.35
N ARG A 18 -4.78 1.07 8.68
CA ARG A 18 -5.56 0.17 9.53
C ARG A 18 -7.03 0.57 9.59
N VAL A 19 -7.33 1.86 9.74
CA VAL A 19 -8.70 2.38 9.68
C VAL A 19 -9.31 2.09 8.31
N CYS A 20 -8.60 2.44 7.23
CA CYS A 20 -9.03 2.15 5.87
C CYS A 20 -9.29 0.65 5.65
N ALA A 21 -8.36 -0.22 6.04
CA ALA A 21 -8.52 -1.67 5.93
C ALA A 21 -9.74 -2.20 6.69
N LEU A 22 -10.04 -1.61 7.86
CA LEU A 22 -11.23 -1.94 8.65
C LEU A 22 -12.52 -1.52 7.94
N GLU A 23 -12.56 -0.32 7.36
CA GLU A 23 -13.72 0.23 6.64
C GLU A 23 -14.01 -0.58 5.37
N VAL A 24 -12.97 -0.91 4.60
CA VAL A 24 -13.11 -1.57 3.30
C VAL A 24 -13.21 -3.09 3.39
N ARG A 25 -13.17 -3.68 4.59
CA ARG A 25 -13.15 -5.15 4.78
C ARG A 25 -14.34 -5.88 4.14
N ALA A 26 -15.48 -5.19 4.04
CA ALA A 26 -16.72 -5.72 3.45
C ALA A 26 -16.86 -5.40 1.96
N TYR A 27 -15.95 -4.60 1.40
CA TYR A 27 -16.03 -4.15 0.02
C TYR A 27 -15.51 -5.25 -0.91
N PRO A 28 -16.01 -5.32 -2.16
CA PRO A 28 -15.43 -6.19 -3.17
C PRO A 28 -13.94 -5.88 -3.35
N ARG A 29 -13.12 -6.94 -3.45
CA ARG A 29 -11.71 -6.79 -3.80
C ARG A 29 -11.60 -6.05 -5.14
N LEU A 30 -10.62 -5.17 -5.24
CA LEU A 30 -10.41 -4.40 -6.45
C LEU A 30 -9.46 -5.16 -7.38
N ASP A 31 -9.86 -5.35 -8.63
CA ASP A 31 -8.96 -5.89 -9.64
C ASP A 31 -7.83 -4.90 -9.93
N MET A 32 -6.62 -5.41 -10.19
CA MET A 32 -5.43 -4.59 -10.42
C MET A 32 -5.55 -3.66 -11.63
N PHE A 33 -6.13 -4.13 -12.74
CA PHE A 33 -6.30 -3.29 -13.92
C PHE A 33 -7.28 -2.17 -13.65
N LYS A 34 -8.34 -2.44 -12.88
CA LYS A 34 -9.31 -1.41 -12.48
C LYS A 34 -8.69 -0.41 -11.50
N ALA A 35 -7.88 -0.86 -10.54
CA ALA A 35 -7.15 0.01 -9.63
C ALA A 35 -6.20 0.95 -10.39
N CYS A 36 -5.40 0.40 -11.31
CA CYS A 36 -4.49 1.18 -12.15
C CYS A 36 -5.24 2.20 -13.01
N GLN A 37 -6.37 1.81 -13.62
CA GLN A 37 -7.19 2.70 -14.43
C GLN A 37 -7.76 3.88 -13.62
N LEU A 38 -8.33 3.62 -12.44
CA LEU A 38 -8.86 4.68 -11.57
C LEU A 38 -7.77 5.70 -11.24
N ILE A 39 -6.60 5.21 -10.83
CA ILE A 39 -5.45 6.05 -10.46
C ILE A 39 -4.90 6.84 -11.66
N SER A 40 -4.87 6.22 -12.84
CA SER A 40 -4.34 6.87 -14.05
C SER A 40 -5.30 7.92 -14.64
N LEU A 41 -6.60 7.79 -14.40
CA LEU A 41 -7.64 8.67 -14.93
C LEU A 41 -7.94 9.86 -14.02
N GLU A 42 -7.83 9.69 -12.70
CA GLU A 42 -8.20 10.71 -11.73
C GLU A 42 -6.96 11.46 -11.21
N ILE A 43 -6.72 12.63 -11.81
CA ILE A 43 -5.63 13.54 -11.43
C ILE A 43 -5.81 14.07 -9.99
N GLU A 44 -7.04 14.09 -9.48
CA GLU A 44 -7.43 14.73 -8.20
C GLU A 44 -7.87 13.74 -7.09
N LEU A 45 -7.41 12.49 -7.13
CA LEU A 45 -7.70 11.56 -6.02
C LEU A 45 -7.23 12.13 -4.68
N LEU A 46 -8.14 12.16 -3.70
CA LEU A 46 -7.80 12.48 -2.32
C LEU A 46 -6.88 11.39 -1.75
N SER A 47 -6.07 11.75 -0.76
CA SER A 47 -5.13 10.80 -0.14
C SER A 47 -5.83 9.59 0.50
N SER A 48 -7.08 9.75 0.97
CA SER A 48 -7.90 8.65 1.48
C SER A 48 -8.36 7.69 0.38
N GLU A 49 -8.75 8.20 -0.79
CA GLU A 49 -9.21 7.40 -1.93
C GLU A 49 -8.06 6.61 -2.56
N MET A 50 -6.90 7.25 -2.70
CA MET A 50 -5.66 6.57 -3.11
C MET A 50 -5.30 5.43 -2.16
N LEU A 51 -5.37 5.67 -0.85
CA LEU A 51 -5.08 4.65 0.15
C LEU A 51 -6.09 3.50 0.08
N GLU A 52 -7.38 3.78 -0.10
CA GLU A 52 -8.41 2.76 -0.29
C GLU A 52 -8.12 1.90 -1.53
N ILE A 53 -7.92 2.52 -2.70
CA ILE A 53 -7.66 1.81 -3.95
C ILE A 53 -6.42 0.93 -3.78
N PHE A 54 -5.38 1.47 -3.17
CA PHE A 54 -4.15 0.74 -2.89
C PHE A 54 -4.42 -0.49 -2.00
N ILE A 55 -5.00 -0.30 -0.81
CA ILE A 55 -5.29 -1.39 0.15
C ILE A 55 -6.16 -2.48 -0.48
N ARG A 56 -7.20 -2.09 -1.23
CA ARG A 56 -8.12 -3.05 -1.89
C ARG A 56 -7.48 -3.81 -3.04
N SER A 57 -6.40 -3.29 -3.63
CA SER A 57 -5.66 -3.95 -4.73
C SER A 57 -4.65 -5.00 -4.24
N LEU A 58 -4.11 -4.84 -3.02
CA LEU A 58 -3.03 -5.67 -2.49
C LEU A 58 -3.34 -7.18 -2.47
N PRO A 59 -4.55 -7.66 -2.06
CA PRO A 59 -4.82 -9.10 -2.06
C PRO A 59 -4.74 -9.75 -3.44
N GLN A 60 -5.14 -8.99 -4.48
CA GLN A 60 -5.07 -9.45 -5.87
C GLN A 60 -3.61 -9.39 -6.35
N ALA A 61 -2.90 -8.30 -6.06
CA ALA A 61 -1.48 -8.10 -6.38
C ALA A 61 -0.60 -9.24 -5.84
N PHE A 62 -0.81 -9.59 -4.57
CA PHE A 62 -0.03 -10.60 -3.85
C PHE A 62 -0.55 -12.01 -4.16
N GLY A 63 -1.81 -12.11 -4.57
CA GLY A 63 -2.47 -13.39 -4.80
C GLY A 63 -2.78 -14.18 -3.53
N ARG A 64 -2.81 -13.50 -2.38
CA ARG A 64 -3.19 -14.03 -1.08
C ARG A 64 -3.88 -12.94 -0.27
N GLN A 65 -4.57 -13.31 0.80
CA GLN A 65 -5.03 -12.32 1.77
C GLN A 65 -3.84 -11.63 2.43
N ILE A 66 -4.00 -10.34 2.68
CA ILE A 66 -3.05 -9.53 3.46
C ILE A 66 -3.47 -9.51 4.93
N THR A 67 -2.50 -9.41 5.81
CA THR A 67 -2.70 -9.28 7.26
C THR A 67 -2.48 -7.83 7.66
N ILE A 68 -3.57 -7.08 7.85
CA ILE A 68 -3.53 -5.73 8.44
C ILE A 68 -4.20 -5.82 9.81
N HIS A 69 -3.55 -5.30 10.85
CA HIS A 69 -4.09 -5.35 12.20
C HIS A 69 -5.15 -4.26 12.43
N LEU A 70 -5.87 -4.36 13.55
CA LEU A 70 -6.79 -3.31 13.97
C LEU A 70 -6.03 -2.04 14.40
N PRO A 71 -6.63 -0.85 14.26
CA PRO A 71 -6.09 0.39 14.81
C PRO A 71 -5.68 0.25 16.28
N GLY A 72 -4.55 0.86 16.65
CA GLY A 72 -3.99 0.78 18.01
C GLY A 72 -3.25 -0.52 18.34
N THR A 73 -3.11 -1.46 17.40
CA THR A 73 -2.33 -2.69 17.64
C THR A 73 -0.83 -2.39 17.77
N ALA A 74 -0.22 -2.77 18.89
CA ALA A 74 1.20 -2.48 19.16
C ALA A 74 2.19 -3.21 18.24
N ARG A 75 1.78 -4.35 17.66
CA ARG A 75 2.62 -5.16 16.77
C ARG A 75 2.38 -4.80 15.31
N LEU A 76 3.43 -5.00 14.50
CA LEU A 76 3.39 -4.90 13.05
C LEU A 76 3.33 -6.30 12.43
N SER A 77 2.44 -6.49 11.47
CA SER A 77 2.48 -7.65 10.59
C SER A 77 3.61 -7.49 9.57
N TRP A 78 3.92 -8.56 8.85
CA TRP A 78 4.85 -8.47 7.74
C TRP A 78 4.30 -7.61 6.59
N ASP A 79 2.99 -7.71 6.29
CA ASP A 79 2.34 -6.91 5.25
C ASP A 79 2.34 -5.42 5.57
N GLU A 80 2.15 -5.07 6.85
CA GLU A 80 2.24 -3.68 7.34
C GLU A 80 3.66 -3.13 7.20
N LYS A 81 4.69 -3.93 7.52
CA LYS A 81 6.09 -3.53 7.31
C LYS A 81 6.39 -3.30 5.84
N TRP A 82 5.92 -4.19 4.97
CA TRP A 82 6.10 -4.04 3.53
C TRP A 82 5.40 -2.78 3.00
N LEU A 83 4.17 -2.52 3.46
CA LEU A 83 3.39 -1.32 3.09
C LEU A 83 4.11 -0.03 3.50
N LEU A 84 4.62 0.05 4.73
CA LEU A 84 5.40 1.21 5.17
C LEU A 84 6.68 1.36 4.35
N SER A 85 7.35 0.24 4.05
CA SER A 85 8.60 0.24 3.28
C SER A 85 8.40 0.76 1.85
N ILE A 86 7.35 0.32 1.16
CA ILE A 86 7.09 0.77 -0.23
C ILE A 86 6.71 2.25 -0.28
N VAL A 87 5.88 2.73 0.65
CA VAL A 87 5.51 4.15 0.69
C VAL A 87 6.71 5.02 1.04
N ASN A 88 7.53 4.59 2.02
CA ASN A 88 8.77 5.30 2.36
C ASN A 88 9.75 5.34 1.17
N ALA A 89 9.96 4.21 0.48
CA ALA A 89 10.84 4.16 -0.70
C ALA A 89 10.36 5.12 -1.80
N VAL A 90 9.05 5.14 -2.10
CA VAL A 90 8.45 6.07 -3.07
C VAL A 90 8.66 7.53 -2.62
N SER A 91 8.40 7.85 -1.35
CA SER A 91 8.55 9.22 -0.82
C SER A 91 9.98 9.77 -0.90
N ARG A 92 10.98 8.86 -0.93
CA ARG A 92 12.41 9.18 -1.03
C ARG A 92 12.95 9.07 -2.46
N SER A 93 12.09 8.78 -3.44
CA SER A 93 12.48 8.49 -4.82
C SER A 93 13.52 7.36 -4.94
N ASP A 94 13.50 6.39 -4.02
CA ASP A 94 14.39 5.23 -4.00
C ASP A 94 13.80 4.11 -4.87
N TYR A 95 13.96 4.26 -6.19
CA TYR A 95 13.35 3.38 -7.18
C TYR A 95 13.93 1.95 -7.17
N ASP A 96 15.18 1.78 -6.75
CA ASP A 96 15.79 0.45 -6.59
C ASP A 96 15.07 -0.34 -5.49
N SER A 97 14.83 0.31 -4.34
CA SER A 97 14.03 -0.27 -3.25
C SER A 97 12.58 -0.53 -3.68
N VAL A 98 11.97 0.39 -4.43
CA VAL A 98 10.60 0.20 -4.98
C VAL A 98 10.54 -1.05 -5.87
N HIS A 99 11.47 -1.20 -6.81
CA HIS A 99 11.53 -2.35 -7.69
C HIS A 99 11.76 -3.65 -6.92
N PHE A 100 12.69 -3.66 -5.98
CA PHE A 100 12.96 -4.82 -5.13
C PHE A 100 11.72 -5.25 -4.34
N LEU A 101 11.05 -4.31 -3.67
CA LEU A 101 9.86 -4.57 -2.87
C LEU A 101 8.71 -5.11 -3.72
N ILE A 102 8.44 -4.53 -4.90
CA ILE A 102 7.43 -5.04 -5.83
C ILE A 102 7.78 -6.46 -6.28
N GLN A 103 9.03 -6.72 -6.67
CA GLN A 103 9.45 -8.04 -7.12
C GLN A 103 9.34 -9.12 -6.03
N SER A 104 9.54 -8.74 -4.77
CA SER A 104 9.54 -9.67 -3.62
C SER A 104 8.16 -10.24 -3.27
N VAL A 105 7.06 -9.56 -3.64
CA VAL A 105 5.69 -9.94 -3.20
C VAL A 105 4.67 -9.93 -4.31
N VAL A 106 4.74 -8.95 -5.21
CA VAL A 106 3.73 -8.77 -6.25
C VAL A 106 3.93 -9.84 -7.33
N ARG A 107 2.84 -10.54 -7.63
CA ARG A 107 2.81 -11.56 -8.68
C ARG A 107 3.25 -10.96 -10.01
N GLN A 108 4.05 -11.72 -10.77
CA GLN A 108 4.65 -11.25 -12.02
C GLN A 108 3.65 -10.57 -12.96
N LYS A 109 2.44 -11.14 -13.11
CA LYS A 109 1.36 -10.63 -13.96
C LYS A 109 0.75 -9.28 -13.53
N HIS A 110 1.11 -8.76 -12.36
CA HIS A 110 0.59 -7.50 -11.81
C HIS A 110 1.68 -6.46 -11.58
N ARG A 111 2.96 -6.80 -11.80
CA ARG A 111 4.08 -5.92 -11.42
C ARG A 111 4.08 -4.60 -12.19
N ARG A 112 3.68 -4.62 -13.47
CA ARG A 112 3.64 -3.42 -14.31
C ARG A 112 2.55 -2.46 -13.83
N GLU A 113 1.34 -2.97 -13.64
CA GLU A 113 0.18 -2.20 -13.19
C GLU A 113 0.41 -1.68 -11.77
N PHE A 114 0.99 -2.52 -10.90
CA PHE A 114 1.33 -2.14 -9.54
C PHE A 114 2.39 -1.04 -9.50
N LEU A 115 3.38 -1.05 -10.41
CA LEU A 115 4.38 0.01 -10.48
C LEU A 115 3.73 1.37 -10.82
N THR A 116 2.75 1.39 -11.73
CA THR A 116 1.97 2.61 -12.02
C THR A 116 1.28 3.15 -10.77
N ILE A 117 0.64 2.28 -10.00
CA ILE A 117 0.01 2.65 -8.72
C ILE A 117 1.06 3.14 -7.71
N ALA A 118 2.19 2.45 -7.62
CA ALA A 118 3.25 2.77 -6.68
C ALA A 118 3.83 4.17 -6.89
N CYS A 119 3.98 4.60 -8.16
CA CYS A 119 4.43 5.94 -8.50
C CYS A 119 3.54 7.06 -7.95
N GLU A 120 2.28 6.78 -7.61
CA GLU A 120 1.34 7.77 -7.07
C GLU A 120 1.27 7.75 -5.54
N LEU A 121 1.96 6.83 -4.86
CA LEU A 121 1.89 6.68 -3.40
C LEU A 121 2.51 7.86 -2.62
N TRP A 122 3.28 8.74 -3.28
CA TRP A 122 3.75 9.96 -2.63
C TRP A 122 2.58 10.85 -2.15
N LYS A 123 1.40 10.75 -2.79
CA LYS A 123 0.16 11.44 -2.40
C LYS A 123 -0.36 11.05 -1.03
N ILE A 124 0.03 9.87 -0.52
CA ILE A 124 -0.38 9.39 0.81
C ILE A 124 0.73 9.46 1.85
N SER A 125 1.98 9.73 1.44
CA SER A 125 3.11 9.95 2.35
C SER A 125 3.23 11.38 2.88
N ALA A 126 2.53 12.33 2.25
CA ALA A 126 2.51 13.75 2.64
C ALA A 126 1.66 14.02 3.88
#